data_AF-A0A084J9J8-F1
#
_entry.id   AF-A0A084J9J8-F1
#
_cell.length_a   1.000
_cell.length_b   1.000
_cell.length_c   1.000
_cell.angle_alpha   90.00
_cell.angle_beta   90.00
_cell.angle_gamma   90.00
#
_symmetry.space_group_name_H-M   'P 1'
#
loop_
_entity.id
_entity.type
_entity.pdbx_description
1 polymer ?
#
loop_
_entity_poly.entity_id
_entity_poly.type
_entity_poly.pdbx_seq_one_letter_code
_entity_poly.pdbx_strand_id
1 'polypeptide(L)'
;MKKKEIKELIRKKIYKYYNIDTLIQLANDTVYDIILEYIEEMDKSIEVAKVQTNMLVCKIQDLDSKNKVEYDNFISEFENISNDFMENIVKFNQAIYNGKDIIYEILYDMINKSYQAGNDITDDTIKRRLSIEEKKLKNRFIGNLAVFKSYLKDKVDSVANDIEFIEDIVNKKDKKYDELIKKQNEKLIRNETVLNQAIKNEKYKKVFEYRDLAKLAESMNFEIVRYNGDHAIYEHRITKETLPIPVRTLGNGLSFQIQKQLREKSKLKKVY
;
A
#
# COMPACT_ATOMS: atom_id res chain seq x y z
N MET A 1 5.87 -4.42 -30.89
CA MET A 1 6.51 -3.69 -32.03
C MET A 1 6.17 -2.18 -32.10
N LYS A 2 7.11 -1.28 -32.45
CA LYS A 2 6.79 0.16 -32.64
C LYS A 2 5.99 0.34 -33.94
N LYS A 3 4.84 1.05 -33.92
CA LYS A 3 3.93 1.36 -35.08
C LYS A 3 4.65 1.66 -36.41
N LYS A 4 5.87 2.20 -36.34
CA LYS A 4 6.76 2.49 -37.48
C LYS A 4 7.30 1.24 -38.19
N GLU A 5 7.73 0.21 -37.46
CA GLU A 5 8.30 -1.03 -38.01
C GLU A 5 7.25 -1.86 -38.74
N ILE A 6 6.04 -1.95 -38.17
CA ILE A 6 4.86 -2.56 -38.80
C ILE A 6 4.57 -1.88 -40.15
N LYS A 7 4.50 -0.54 -40.17
CA LYS A 7 4.28 0.23 -41.40
C LYS A 7 5.38 0.00 -42.44
N GLU A 8 6.64 -0.08 -42.03
CA GLU A 8 7.79 -0.28 -42.91
C GLU A 8 7.75 -1.67 -43.57
N LEU A 9 7.47 -2.71 -42.78
CA LEU A 9 7.39 -4.11 -43.22
C LEU A 9 6.25 -4.30 -44.23
N ILE A 10 5.11 -3.67 -43.94
CA ILE A 10 3.91 -3.70 -44.78
C ILE A 10 4.13 -2.94 -46.09
N ARG A 11 4.73 -1.75 -46.02
CA ARG A 11 5.12 -0.99 -47.22
C ARG A 11 5.97 -1.85 -48.14
N LYS A 12 7.03 -2.49 -47.61
CA LYS A 12 7.92 -3.38 -48.39
C LYS A 12 7.18 -4.55 -49.06
N LYS A 13 6.20 -5.17 -48.38
CA LYS A 13 5.41 -6.28 -48.94
C LYS A 13 4.39 -5.81 -49.99
N ILE A 14 3.77 -4.64 -49.81
CA ILE A 14 2.74 -4.10 -50.71
C ILE A 14 3.31 -3.64 -52.06
N TYR A 15 4.52 -3.07 -52.09
CA TYR A 15 5.11 -2.49 -53.32
C TYR A 15 5.36 -3.49 -54.46
N LYS A 16 5.14 -4.79 -54.25
CA LYS A 16 5.45 -5.84 -55.24
C LYS A 16 4.22 -6.37 -56.00
N TYR A 17 2.99 -5.99 -55.63
CA TYR A 17 1.77 -6.64 -56.13
C TYR A 17 0.76 -5.65 -56.71
N TYR A 18 0.30 -5.90 -57.95
CA TYR A 18 -0.70 -5.08 -58.66
C TYR A 18 -2.12 -5.66 -58.64
N ASN A 19 -2.31 -6.90 -58.16
CA ASN A 19 -3.62 -7.54 -58.08
C ASN A 19 -4.30 -7.22 -56.75
N ILE A 20 -5.53 -6.69 -56.81
CA ILE A 20 -6.36 -6.33 -55.66
C ILE A 20 -6.62 -7.51 -54.71
N ASP A 21 -6.79 -8.72 -55.23
CA ASP A 21 -7.05 -9.91 -54.43
C ASP A 21 -5.79 -10.34 -53.66
N THR A 22 -4.61 -10.20 -54.27
CA THR A 22 -3.32 -10.44 -53.60
C THR A 22 -3.05 -9.40 -52.51
N LEU A 23 -3.41 -8.15 -52.76
CA LEU A 23 -3.33 -7.08 -51.77
C LEU A 23 -4.27 -7.38 -50.58
N ILE A 24 -5.51 -7.76 -50.83
CA ILE A 24 -6.46 -8.13 -49.77
C ILE A 24 -5.94 -9.31 -48.93
N GLN A 25 -5.39 -10.35 -49.57
CA GLN A 25 -4.84 -11.50 -48.84
C GLN A 25 -3.66 -11.07 -47.95
N LEU A 26 -2.72 -10.29 -48.49
CA LEU A 26 -1.57 -9.79 -47.75
C LEU A 26 -1.98 -8.94 -46.53
N ALA A 27 -3.04 -8.13 -46.67
CA ALA A 27 -3.61 -7.37 -45.57
C ALA A 27 -4.18 -8.29 -44.49
N ASN A 28 -4.93 -9.34 -44.86
CA ASN A 28 -5.46 -10.32 -43.91
C ASN A 28 -4.33 -11.03 -43.14
N ASP A 29 -3.28 -11.49 -43.83
CA ASP A 29 -2.17 -12.21 -43.21
C ASP A 29 -1.42 -11.30 -42.23
N THR A 30 -1.19 -10.05 -42.61
CA THR A 30 -0.52 -9.07 -41.74
C THR A 30 -1.36 -8.76 -40.49
N VAL A 31 -2.68 -8.62 -40.64
CA VAL A 31 -3.60 -8.42 -39.50
C VAL A 31 -3.49 -9.59 -38.53
N TYR A 32 -3.44 -10.82 -39.06
CA TYR A 32 -3.35 -12.03 -38.27
C TYR A 32 -2.02 -12.13 -37.50
N ASP A 33 -0.89 -11.84 -38.16
CA ASP A 33 0.44 -11.81 -37.54
C ASP A 33 0.49 -10.81 -36.37
N ILE A 34 -0.07 -9.60 -36.56
CA ILE A 34 -0.12 -8.57 -35.51
C ILE A 34 -0.95 -9.05 -34.32
N ILE A 35 -2.11 -9.67 -34.56
CA ILE A 35 -2.94 -10.22 -33.49
C ILE A 35 -2.14 -11.26 -32.72
N LEU A 36 -1.52 -12.23 -33.40
CA LEU A 36 -0.74 -13.30 -32.77
C LEU A 36 0.40 -12.77 -31.89
N GLU A 37 1.16 -11.78 -32.34
CA GLU A 37 2.22 -11.16 -31.53
C GLU A 37 1.65 -10.61 -30.21
N TYR A 38 0.50 -9.92 -30.27
CA TYR A 38 -0.19 -9.43 -29.07
C TYR A 38 -0.72 -10.55 -28.18
N ILE A 39 -1.19 -11.66 -28.76
CA ILE A 39 -1.59 -12.86 -27.98
C ILE A 39 -0.41 -13.36 -27.16
N GLU A 40 0.74 -13.55 -27.81
CA GLU A 40 1.92 -14.12 -27.18
C GLU A 40 2.49 -13.23 -26.07
N GLU A 41 2.50 -11.91 -26.27
CA GLU A 41 2.91 -10.95 -25.22
C GLU A 41 1.97 -10.97 -24.02
N MET A 42 0.65 -11.03 -24.26
CA MET A 42 -0.35 -11.09 -23.20
C MET A 42 -0.28 -12.40 -22.43
N ASP A 43 -0.16 -13.54 -23.12
CA ASP A 43 -0.08 -14.85 -22.48
C ASP A 43 1.16 -14.95 -21.59
N LYS A 44 2.32 -14.42 -22.03
CA LYS A 44 3.52 -14.33 -21.18
C LYS A 44 3.27 -13.50 -19.93
N SER A 45 2.61 -12.34 -20.08
CA SER A 45 2.31 -11.45 -18.95
C SER A 45 1.36 -12.10 -17.95
N ILE A 46 0.35 -12.82 -18.43
CA ILE A 46 -0.60 -13.57 -17.60
C ILE A 46 0.10 -14.71 -16.85
N GLU A 47 0.97 -15.48 -17.50
CA GLU A 47 1.71 -16.56 -16.84
C GLU A 47 2.64 -16.02 -15.74
N VAL A 48 3.33 -14.90 -15.98
CA VAL A 48 4.14 -14.23 -14.95
C VAL A 48 3.27 -13.81 -13.76
N ALA A 49 2.15 -13.13 -14.03
CA ALA A 49 1.23 -12.68 -12.98
C ALA A 49 0.68 -13.87 -12.18
N LYS A 50 0.30 -14.96 -12.85
CA LYS A 50 -0.20 -16.19 -12.23
C LYS A 50 0.83 -16.83 -11.31
N VAL A 51 2.11 -16.90 -11.72
CA VAL A 51 3.17 -17.43 -10.86
C VAL A 51 3.34 -16.54 -9.62
N GLN A 52 3.32 -15.22 -9.81
CA GLN A 52 3.48 -14.25 -8.72
C GLN A 52 2.30 -14.28 -7.74
N THR A 53 1.05 -14.30 -8.22
CA THR A 53 -0.13 -14.40 -7.35
C THR A 53 -0.15 -15.70 -6.58
N ASN A 54 0.18 -16.84 -7.20
CA ASN A 54 0.29 -18.11 -6.48
C ASN A 54 1.35 -18.07 -5.36
N MET A 55 2.50 -17.45 -5.61
CA MET A 55 3.50 -17.25 -4.56
C MET A 55 2.96 -16.40 -3.40
N LEU A 56 2.20 -15.35 -3.69
CA LEU A 56 1.57 -14.52 -2.67
C LEU A 56 0.49 -15.29 -1.88
N VAL A 57 -0.32 -16.13 -2.55
CA VAL A 57 -1.30 -17.01 -1.90
C VAL A 57 -0.61 -17.96 -0.91
N CYS A 58 0.53 -18.54 -1.27
CA CYS A 58 1.31 -19.35 -0.33
C CYS A 58 1.84 -18.50 0.84
N LYS A 59 2.45 -17.34 0.55
CA LYS A 59 3.01 -16.44 1.58
C LYS A 59 1.96 -15.96 2.59
N ILE A 60 0.74 -15.60 2.15
CA ILE A 60 -0.30 -15.05 3.04
C ILE A 60 -0.86 -16.08 4.02
N GLN A 61 -0.82 -17.37 3.65
CA GLN A 61 -1.17 -18.49 4.52
C GLN A 61 -0.17 -18.65 5.67
N ASP A 62 1.12 -18.42 5.39
CA ASP A 62 2.21 -18.55 6.37
C ASP A 62 2.47 -17.26 7.17
N LEU A 63 1.85 -16.15 6.79
CA LEU A 63 2.04 -14.84 7.44
C LEU A 63 1.42 -14.79 8.84
N ASP A 64 2.27 -14.77 9.87
CA ASP A 64 1.88 -14.55 11.26
C ASP A 64 1.43 -13.10 11.47
N SER A 65 0.18 -12.96 11.91
CA SER A 65 -0.50 -11.71 12.30
C SER A 65 0.19 -10.89 13.41
N LYS A 66 1.40 -11.27 13.85
CA LYS A 66 2.16 -10.55 14.88
C LYS A 66 3.37 -9.81 14.31
N ASN A 67 3.84 -10.13 13.10
CA ASN A 67 4.98 -9.46 12.50
C ASN A 67 4.55 -8.39 11.50
N LYS A 68 4.29 -7.18 12.02
CA LYS A 68 3.78 -6.05 11.22
C LYS A 68 4.71 -5.69 10.04
N VAL A 69 6.03 -5.81 10.21
CA VAL A 69 7.00 -5.47 9.16
C VAL A 69 6.90 -6.44 7.98
N GLU A 70 6.80 -7.75 8.25
CA GLU A 70 6.61 -8.75 7.19
C GLU A 70 5.27 -8.59 6.48
N TYR A 71 4.22 -8.22 7.22
CA TYR A 71 2.90 -7.96 6.68
C TYR A 71 2.85 -6.69 5.81
N ASP A 72 3.44 -5.58 6.25
CA ASP A 72 3.51 -4.33 5.48
C ASP A 72 4.32 -4.53 4.18
N ASN A 73 5.43 -5.30 4.24
CA ASN A 73 6.21 -5.68 3.06
C ASN A 73 5.39 -6.54 2.08
N PHE A 74 4.58 -7.47 2.59
CA PHE A 74 3.69 -8.29 1.77
C PHE A 74 2.64 -7.44 1.06
N ILE A 75 2.03 -6.47 1.76
CA ILE A 75 1.06 -5.55 1.16
C ILE A 75 1.72 -4.78 0.00
N SER A 76 2.92 -4.24 0.22
CA SER A 76 3.65 -3.52 -0.83
C SER A 76 3.98 -4.42 -2.05
N GLU A 77 4.36 -5.67 -1.81
CA GLU A 77 4.60 -6.65 -2.89
C GLU A 77 3.32 -6.94 -3.67
N PHE A 78 2.20 -7.14 -2.97
CA PHE A 78 0.87 -7.36 -3.56
C PHE A 78 0.39 -6.17 -4.40
N GLU A 79 0.49 -4.94 -3.86
CA GLU A 79 0.09 -3.72 -4.56
C GLU A 79 0.88 -3.54 -5.87
N ASN A 80 2.19 -3.79 -5.85
CA ASN A 80 3.02 -3.70 -7.05
C ASN A 80 2.59 -4.70 -8.12
N ILE A 81 2.41 -5.98 -7.76
CA ILE A 81 1.99 -7.02 -8.71
C ILE A 81 0.60 -6.73 -9.29
N SER A 82 -0.35 -6.28 -8.45
CA SER A 82 -1.70 -5.92 -8.86
C SER A 82 -1.69 -4.74 -9.84
N ASN A 83 -0.93 -3.68 -9.52
CA ASN A 83 -0.81 -2.50 -10.37
C ASN A 83 -0.15 -2.82 -11.72
N ASP A 84 0.93 -3.60 -11.73
CA ASP A 84 1.62 -4.02 -12.94
C ASP A 84 0.70 -4.85 -13.86
N PHE A 85 -0.07 -5.77 -13.28
CA PHE A 85 -1.04 -6.58 -14.02
C PHE A 85 -2.14 -5.71 -14.65
N MET A 86 -2.70 -4.77 -13.87
CA MET A 86 -3.73 -3.86 -14.36
C MET A 86 -3.20 -2.92 -15.45
N GLU A 87 -1.97 -2.41 -15.32
CA GLU A 87 -1.34 -1.58 -16.34
C GLU A 87 -1.15 -2.35 -17.65
N ASN A 88 -0.73 -3.63 -17.57
CA ASN A 88 -0.59 -4.50 -18.74
C ASN A 88 -1.93 -4.78 -19.42
N ILE A 89 -3.02 -4.99 -18.66
CA ILE A 89 -4.38 -5.11 -19.23
C ILE A 89 -4.77 -3.83 -19.96
N VAL A 90 -4.49 -2.65 -19.40
CA VAL A 90 -4.80 -1.36 -20.03
C VAL A 90 -4.00 -1.18 -21.33
N LYS A 91 -2.68 -1.41 -21.30
CA LYS A 91 -1.80 -1.36 -22.47
C LYS A 91 -2.28 -2.30 -23.56
N PHE A 92 -2.67 -3.51 -23.18
CA PHE A 92 -3.17 -4.51 -24.09
C PHE A 92 -4.47 -4.09 -24.77
N ASN A 93 -5.46 -3.62 -24.00
CA ASN A 93 -6.71 -3.09 -24.54
C ASN A 93 -6.41 -1.93 -25.50
N GLN A 94 -5.51 -1.01 -25.12
CA GLN A 94 -5.12 0.12 -25.96
C GLN A 94 -4.42 -0.33 -27.24
N ALA A 95 -3.59 -1.37 -27.18
CA ALA A 95 -2.93 -1.95 -28.35
C ALA A 95 -3.93 -2.61 -29.31
N ILE A 96 -4.96 -3.29 -28.81
CA ILE A 96 -6.09 -3.77 -29.62
C ILE A 96 -6.78 -2.61 -30.34
N TYR A 97 -7.10 -1.53 -29.60
CA TYR A 97 -7.75 -0.35 -30.18
C TYR A 97 -6.86 0.30 -31.25
N ASN A 98 -5.57 0.46 -30.99
CA ASN A 98 -4.61 1.03 -31.94
C ASN A 98 -4.36 0.12 -33.16
N GLY A 99 -4.40 -1.19 -32.99
CA GLY A 99 -4.27 -2.18 -34.07
C GLY A 99 -5.37 -2.01 -35.11
N LYS A 100 -6.61 -1.75 -34.66
CA LYS A 100 -7.75 -1.44 -35.52
C LYS A 100 -7.47 -0.25 -36.45
N ASP A 101 -6.88 0.82 -35.91
CA ASP A 101 -6.59 2.04 -36.67
C ASP A 101 -5.43 1.84 -37.66
N ILE A 102 -4.41 1.07 -37.26
CA ILE A 102 -3.30 0.69 -38.15
C ILE A 102 -3.84 -0.07 -39.37
N ILE A 103 -4.78 -1.00 -39.14
CA ILE A 103 -5.40 -1.80 -40.21
C ILE A 103 -6.21 -0.90 -41.17
N TYR A 104 -6.94 0.08 -40.64
CA TYR A 104 -7.65 1.04 -41.49
C TYR A 104 -6.70 1.89 -42.32
N GLU A 105 -5.61 2.37 -41.73
CA GLU A 105 -4.58 3.12 -42.46
C GLU A 105 -3.98 2.26 -43.60
N ILE A 106 -3.72 0.97 -43.35
CA ILE A 106 -3.19 0.04 -44.35
C ILE A 106 -4.18 -0.16 -45.51
N LEU A 107 -5.44 -0.45 -45.19
CA LEU A 107 -6.47 -0.63 -46.20
C LEU A 107 -6.65 0.63 -47.03
N TYR A 108 -6.67 1.80 -46.40
CA TYR A 108 -6.78 3.09 -47.07
C TYR A 108 -5.60 3.36 -48.02
N ASP A 109 -4.36 3.10 -47.58
CA ASP A 109 -3.15 3.25 -48.42
C ASP A 109 -3.18 2.29 -49.62
N MET A 110 -3.62 1.05 -49.42
CA MET A 110 -3.72 0.04 -50.49
C MET A 110 -4.78 0.41 -51.52
N ILE A 111 -5.93 0.88 -51.04
CA ILE A 111 -7.03 1.37 -51.86
C ILE A 111 -6.58 2.57 -52.71
N ASN A 112 -5.95 3.58 -52.10
CA ASN A 112 -5.45 4.75 -52.81
C ASN A 112 -4.41 4.41 -53.87
N LYS A 113 -3.50 3.48 -53.58
CA LYS A 113 -2.50 3.02 -54.54
C LYS A 113 -3.12 2.25 -55.70
N SER A 114 -4.18 1.47 -55.45
CA SER A 114 -4.91 0.78 -56.52
C SER A 114 -5.64 1.74 -57.47
N TYR A 115 -6.18 2.87 -56.97
CA TYR A 115 -6.72 3.94 -57.81
C TYR A 115 -5.64 4.62 -58.66
N GLN A 116 -4.47 4.89 -58.07
CA GLN A 116 -3.36 5.53 -58.78
C GLN A 116 -2.74 4.65 -59.87
N ALA A 117 -2.89 3.32 -59.76
CA ALA A 117 -2.33 2.36 -60.72
C ALA A 117 -3.14 2.23 -62.04
N GLY A 118 -4.24 2.95 -62.21
CA GLY A 118 -4.84 3.25 -63.53
C GLY A 118 -5.39 2.05 -64.30
N ASN A 119 -6.47 1.44 -63.84
CA ASN A 119 -7.27 0.52 -64.67
C ASN A 119 -8.61 1.17 -65.02
N ASP A 120 -8.90 1.28 -66.32
CA ASP A 120 -10.14 1.75 -66.96
C ASP A 120 -11.37 0.85 -66.69
N ILE A 121 -11.56 0.45 -65.44
CA ILE A 121 -12.75 -0.25 -64.98
C ILE A 121 -13.54 0.80 -64.22
N THR A 122 -14.73 1.14 -64.74
CA THR A 122 -15.66 2.14 -64.17
C THR A 122 -15.54 2.22 -62.66
N ASP A 123 -15.05 3.37 -62.22
CA ASP A 123 -14.57 3.73 -60.88
C ASP A 123 -15.48 3.20 -59.74
N ASP A 124 -16.79 3.12 -60.00
CA ASP A 124 -17.81 2.66 -59.04
C ASP A 124 -17.79 1.15 -58.74
N THR A 125 -17.42 0.29 -59.69
CA THR A 125 -17.43 -1.17 -59.47
C THR A 125 -16.27 -1.61 -58.58
N ILE A 126 -15.08 -1.04 -58.80
CA ILE A 126 -13.91 -1.25 -57.94
C ILE A 126 -14.15 -0.61 -56.56
N LYS A 127 -14.66 0.61 -56.49
CA LYS A 127 -15.10 1.26 -55.24
C LYS A 127 -16.01 0.37 -54.42
N ARG A 128 -17.04 -0.18 -55.06
CA ARG A 128 -18.02 -1.06 -54.42
C ARG A 128 -17.40 -2.36 -53.94
N ARG A 129 -16.55 -3.00 -54.76
CA ARG A 129 -15.83 -4.23 -54.36
C ARG A 129 -14.90 -3.98 -53.18
N LEU A 130 -14.14 -2.90 -53.20
CA LEU A 130 -13.26 -2.49 -52.10
C LEU A 130 -14.03 -2.20 -50.81
N SER A 131 -15.15 -1.47 -50.89
CA SER A 131 -16.01 -1.22 -49.72
C SER A 131 -16.59 -2.50 -49.12
N ILE A 132 -16.94 -3.49 -49.96
CA ILE A 132 -17.41 -4.79 -49.49
C ILE A 132 -16.28 -5.54 -48.77
N GLU A 133 -15.07 -5.55 -49.35
CA GLU A 133 -13.93 -6.23 -48.75
C GLU A 133 -13.44 -5.55 -47.46
N GLU A 134 -13.46 -4.22 -47.41
CA GLU A 134 -13.22 -3.45 -46.18
C GLU A 134 -14.19 -3.87 -45.06
N LYS A 135 -15.49 -3.98 -45.37
CA LYS A 135 -16.49 -4.45 -44.40
C LYS A 135 -16.24 -5.90 -43.95
N LYS A 136 -15.87 -6.80 -44.87
CA LYS A 136 -15.57 -8.19 -44.54
C LYS A 136 -14.34 -8.31 -43.64
N LEU A 137 -13.25 -7.62 -44.00
CA LEU A 137 -12.03 -7.54 -43.20
C LEU A 137 -12.30 -6.98 -41.80
N LYS A 138 -13.08 -5.90 -41.71
CA LYS A 138 -13.51 -5.31 -40.43
C LYS A 138 -14.28 -6.31 -39.57
N ASN A 139 -15.25 -7.00 -40.17
CA ASN A 139 -16.05 -7.99 -39.45
C ASN A 139 -15.21 -9.20 -39.00
N ARG A 140 -14.27 -9.66 -39.82
CA ARG A 140 -13.32 -10.72 -39.45
C ARG A 140 -12.39 -10.30 -38.33
N PHE A 141 -11.85 -9.09 -38.39
CA PHE A 141 -11.01 -8.55 -37.32
C PHE A 141 -11.78 -8.46 -36.00
N ILE A 142 -13.00 -7.90 -36.01
CA ILE A 142 -13.86 -7.84 -34.82
C ILE A 142 -14.20 -9.24 -34.31
N GLY A 143 -14.50 -10.18 -35.21
CA GLY A 143 -14.78 -11.57 -34.86
C GLY A 143 -13.59 -12.26 -34.19
N ASN A 144 -12.39 -12.14 -34.78
CA ASN A 144 -11.15 -12.69 -34.23
C ASN A 144 -10.82 -12.05 -32.87
N LEU A 145 -11.00 -10.74 -32.72
CA LEU A 145 -10.86 -10.06 -31.44
C LEU A 145 -11.85 -10.57 -30.39
N ALA A 146 -13.09 -10.85 -30.77
CA ALA A 146 -14.09 -11.38 -29.84
C ALA A 146 -13.74 -12.79 -29.36
N VAL A 147 -13.32 -13.68 -30.28
CA VAL A 147 -12.82 -15.02 -29.96
C VAL A 147 -11.61 -14.92 -29.04
N PHE A 148 -10.69 -14.02 -29.36
CA PHE A 148 -9.50 -13.80 -28.58
C PHE A 148 -9.80 -13.26 -27.16
N LYS A 149 -10.71 -12.29 -27.06
CA LYS A 149 -11.14 -11.74 -25.77
C LYS A 149 -11.78 -12.83 -24.91
N SER A 150 -12.52 -13.76 -25.52
CA SER A 150 -13.08 -14.92 -24.84
C SER A 150 -11.98 -15.89 -24.37
N TYR A 151 -10.95 -16.14 -25.19
CA TYR A 151 -9.83 -17.02 -24.83
C TYR A 151 -9.06 -16.50 -23.61
N LEU A 152 -8.78 -15.19 -23.59
CA LEU A 152 -8.09 -14.58 -22.46
C LEU A 152 -8.94 -14.47 -21.21
N LYS A 153 -10.26 -14.35 -21.37
CA LYS A 153 -11.18 -14.07 -20.28
C LYS A 153 -10.98 -15.05 -19.12
N ASP A 154 -10.99 -16.35 -19.39
CA ASP A 154 -10.86 -17.36 -18.35
C ASP A 154 -9.52 -17.28 -17.60
N LYS A 155 -8.44 -16.91 -18.31
CA LYS A 155 -7.11 -16.75 -17.70
C LYS A 155 -7.00 -15.48 -16.87
N VAL A 156 -7.56 -14.37 -17.37
CA VAL A 156 -7.60 -13.09 -16.65
C VAL A 156 -8.49 -13.20 -15.42
N ASP A 157 -9.67 -13.82 -15.56
CA ASP A 157 -10.61 -14.05 -14.46
C ASP A 157 -9.95 -14.91 -13.36
N SER A 158 -9.13 -15.90 -13.72
CA SER A 158 -8.37 -16.69 -12.73
C SER A 158 -7.42 -15.83 -11.89
N VAL A 159 -6.62 -14.96 -12.53
CA VAL A 159 -5.68 -14.08 -11.82
C VAL A 159 -6.44 -13.02 -11.01
N ALA A 160 -7.54 -12.50 -11.54
CA ALA A 160 -8.39 -11.53 -10.84
C ALA A 160 -9.02 -12.14 -9.58
N ASN A 161 -9.49 -13.39 -9.63
CA ASN A 161 -10.03 -14.10 -8.47
C ASN A 161 -8.95 -14.31 -7.38
N ASP A 162 -7.71 -14.61 -7.77
CA ASP A 162 -6.59 -14.75 -6.82
C ASP A 162 -6.30 -13.40 -6.12
N ILE A 163 -6.31 -12.31 -6.88
CA ILE A 163 -6.14 -10.95 -6.36
C ILE A 163 -7.27 -10.61 -5.37
N GLU A 164 -8.53 -10.84 -5.75
CA GLU A 164 -9.70 -10.57 -4.91
C GLU A 164 -9.67 -11.40 -3.61
N PHE A 165 -9.24 -12.67 -3.71
CA PHE A 165 -9.05 -13.53 -2.55
C PHE A 165 -7.98 -13.00 -1.58
N ILE A 166 -6.82 -12.56 -2.11
CA ILE A 166 -5.75 -11.95 -1.31
C ILE A 166 -6.26 -10.67 -0.64
N GLU A 167 -6.96 -9.82 -1.39
CA GLU A 167 -7.51 -8.55 -0.91
C GLU A 167 -8.51 -8.75 0.25
N ASP A 168 -9.40 -9.74 0.16
CA ASP A 168 -10.32 -10.09 1.24
C ASP A 168 -9.59 -10.55 2.52
N ILE A 169 -8.48 -11.30 2.38
CA ILE A 169 -7.66 -11.71 3.53
C ILE A 169 -6.96 -10.51 4.16
N VAL A 170 -6.35 -9.63 3.35
CA VAL A 170 -5.69 -8.39 3.82
C VAL A 170 -6.70 -7.55 4.60
N ASN A 171 -7.87 -7.28 4.02
CA ASN A 171 -8.93 -6.51 4.67
C ASN A 171 -9.41 -7.11 6.01
N LYS A 172 -9.46 -8.45 6.10
CA LYS A 172 -9.79 -9.14 7.36
C LYS A 172 -8.67 -9.05 8.40
N LYS A 173 -7.40 -9.15 7.98
CA LYS A 173 -6.24 -9.06 8.87
C LYS A 173 -6.04 -7.62 9.38
N ASP A 174 -6.23 -6.60 8.55
CA ASP A 174 -6.17 -5.19 8.96
C ASP A 174 -7.17 -4.85 10.06
N LYS A 175 -8.42 -5.29 9.91
CA LYS A 175 -9.45 -5.13 10.95
C LYS A 175 -9.03 -5.76 12.29
N LYS A 176 -8.40 -6.95 12.25
CA LYS A 176 -7.87 -7.58 13.47
C LYS A 176 -6.71 -6.80 14.10
N TYR A 177 -5.84 -6.21 13.28
CA TYR A 177 -4.76 -5.34 13.78
C TYR A 177 -5.31 -4.11 14.48
N ASP A 178 -6.29 -3.44 13.89
CA ASP A 178 -6.95 -2.28 14.49
C ASP A 178 -7.60 -2.63 15.84
N GLU A 179 -8.26 -3.78 15.94
CA GLU A 179 -8.83 -4.28 17.19
C GLU A 179 -7.76 -4.59 18.26
N LEU A 180 -6.62 -5.16 17.87
CA LEU A 180 -5.50 -5.44 18.78
C LEU A 180 -4.88 -4.15 19.31
N ILE A 181 -4.65 -3.16 18.45
CA ILE A 181 -4.14 -1.85 18.83
C ILE A 181 -5.11 -1.18 19.80
N LYS A 182 -6.42 -1.22 19.52
CA LYS A 182 -7.44 -0.68 20.41
C LYS A 182 -7.42 -1.34 21.79
N LYS A 183 -7.37 -2.68 21.87
CA LYS A 183 -7.27 -3.42 23.13
C LYS A 183 -5.99 -3.09 23.91
N GLN A 184 -4.85 -2.93 23.23
CA GLN A 184 -3.60 -2.54 23.88
C GLN A 184 -3.66 -1.12 24.43
N ASN A 185 -4.23 -0.18 23.67
CA ASN A 185 -4.43 1.20 24.12
C ASN A 185 -5.38 1.27 25.32
N GLU A 186 -6.49 0.53 25.31
CA GLU A 186 -7.39 0.43 26.46
C GLU A 186 -6.68 -0.13 27.70
N LYS A 187 -5.80 -1.11 27.53
CA LYS A 187 -4.98 -1.67 28.63
C LYS A 187 -3.97 -0.66 29.16
N LEU A 188 -3.31 0.09 28.27
CA LEU A 188 -2.37 1.15 28.65
C LEU A 188 -3.08 2.25 29.46
N ILE A 189 -4.24 2.73 28.99
CA ILE A 189 -5.06 3.73 29.70
C ILE A 189 -5.47 3.21 31.08
N ARG A 190 -5.91 1.95 31.18
CA ARG A 190 -6.23 1.33 32.49
C ARG A 190 -5.02 1.29 33.41
N ASN A 191 -3.87 0.86 32.90
CA ASN A 191 -2.64 0.79 33.69
C ASN A 191 -2.20 2.18 34.18
N GLU A 192 -2.27 3.19 33.31
CA GLU A 192 -1.97 4.57 33.66
C GLU A 192 -2.94 5.10 34.73
N THR A 193 -4.23 4.78 34.62
CA THR A 193 -5.25 5.18 35.60
C THR A 193 -4.99 4.54 36.97
N VAL A 194 -4.66 3.24 37.01
CA VAL A 194 -4.31 2.51 38.24
C VAL A 194 -3.03 3.08 38.85
N LEU A 195 -2.00 3.34 38.03
CA LEU A 195 -0.75 3.94 38.48
C LEU A 195 -0.98 5.33 39.07
N ASN A 196 -1.77 6.17 38.40
CA ASN A 196 -2.11 7.52 38.87
C ASN A 196 -2.90 7.49 40.19
N GLN A 197 -3.80 6.51 40.36
CA GLN A 197 -4.50 6.30 41.63
C GLN A 197 -3.55 5.82 42.75
N ALA A 198 -2.65 4.88 42.45
CA ALA A 198 -1.64 4.41 43.40
C ALA A 198 -0.71 5.55 43.85
N ILE A 199 -0.20 6.35 42.91
CA ILE A 199 0.62 7.53 43.18
C ILE A 199 -0.15 8.57 44.00
N LYS A 200 -1.44 8.78 43.73
CA LYS A 200 -2.28 9.71 44.51
C LYS A 200 -2.46 9.23 45.94
N ASN A 201 -2.59 7.92 46.15
CA ASN A 201 -2.75 7.31 47.47
C ASN A 201 -1.43 7.24 48.26
N GLU A 202 -0.28 7.12 47.60
CA GLU A 202 1.06 7.18 48.24
C GLU A 202 1.54 8.61 48.55
N LYS A 203 0.97 9.63 47.92
CA LYS A 203 1.49 11.00 48.05
C LYS A 203 1.37 11.57 49.47
N TYR A 204 0.44 11.07 50.29
CA TYR A 204 0.18 11.65 51.61
C TYR A 204 -0.29 10.60 52.64
N LYS A 205 0.65 9.90 53.28
CA LYS A 205 0.33 9.12 54.49
C LYS A 205 0.16 10.09 55.65
N LYS A 206 -0.94 9.96 56.40
CA LYS A 206 -1.20 10.78 57.58
C LYS A 206 -0.16 10.45 58.66
N VAL A 207 0.66 11.44 59.05
CA VAL A 207 1.68 11.27 60.08
C VAL A 207 1.41 12.27 61.20
N PHE A 208 0.90 11.79 62.33
CA PHE A 208 0.55 12.64 63.46
C PHE A 208 1.71 12.85 64.43
N GLU A 209 2.60 11.87 64.49
CA GLU A 209 3.66 11.82 65.48
C GLU A 209 4.97 12.31 64.89
N TYR A 210 5.66 13.17 65.64
CA TYR A 210 7.00 13.66 65.31
C TYR A 210 7.95 12.49 64.96
N ARG A 211 7.89 11.38 65.71
CA ARG A 211 8.76 10.22 65.53
C ARG A 211 8.65 9.60 64.14
N ASP A 212 7.46 9.58 63.57
CA ASP A 212 7.22 9.00 62.26
C ASP A 212 7.65 9.96 61.13
N LEU A 213 7.52 11.27 61.36
CA LEU A 213 8.06 12.30 60.46
C LEU A 213 9.58 12.38 60.49
N ALA A 214 10.20 12.17 61.66
CA ALA A 214 11.64 12.04 61.81
C ALA A 214 12.18 10.86 60.98
N LYS A 215 11.57 9.68 61.12
CA LYS A 215 11.92 8.50 60.29
C LYS A 215 11.75 8.76 58.79
N LEU A 216 10.67 9.46 58.40
CA LEU A 216 10.45 9.84 57.01
C LEU A 216 11.55 10.78 56.50
N ALA A 217 11.92 11.81 57.25
CA ALA A 217 13.00 12.71 56.91
C ALA A 217 14.35 11.97 56.76
N GLU A 218 14.67 11.08 57.70
CA GLU A 218 15.87 10.23 57.63
C GLU A 218 15.88 9.34 56.38
N SER A 219 14.75 8.69 56.04
CA SER A 219 14.61 7.89 54.81
C SER A 219 14.81 8.69 53.52
N MET A 220 14.68 10.02 53.61
CA MET A 220 14.87 10.96 52.50
C MET A 220 16.23 11.65 52.57
N ASN A 221 17.22 11.08 53.29
CA ASN A 221 18.58 11.58 53.44
C ASN A 221 18.69 12.95 54.15
N PHE A 222 17.73 13.28 55.00
CA PHE A 222 17.88 14.39 55.94
C PHE A 222 18.48 13.92 57.25
N GLU A 223 19.35 14.71 57.84
CA GLU A 223 19.95 14.46 59.15
C GLU A 223 19.76 15.64 60.09
N ILE A 224 19.66 15.37 61.38
CA ILE A 224 19.46 16.42 62.38
C ILE A 224 20.78 17.16 62.59
N VAL A 225 20.78 18.46 62.33
CA VAL A 225 21.96 19.33 62.50
C VAL A 225 21.87 20.19 63.75
N ARG A 226 20.66 20.47 64.25
CA ARG A 226 20.45 21.31 65.43
C ARG A 226 19.07 21.07 66.05
N TYR A 227 18.97 21.28 67.36
CA TYR A 227 17.69 21.44 68.07
C TYR A 227 17.52 22.89 68.53
N ASN A 228 16.31 23.42 68.40
CA ASN A 228 15.96 24.74 68.90
C ASN A 228 14.61 24.67 69.64
N GLY A 229 14.67 24.33 70.93
CA GLY A 229 13.50 24.14 71.79
C GLY A 229 12.53 23.12 71.19
N ASP A 230 11.36 23.61 70.78
CA ASP A 230 10.26 22.80 70.24
C ASP A 230 10.47 22.31 68.80
N HIS A 231 11.62 22.56 68.18
CA HIS A 231 11.89 22.17 66.79
C HIS A 231 13.24 21.46 66.65
N ALA A 232 13.26 20.41 65.83
CA ALA A 232 14.46 19.79 65.31
C ALA A 232 14.72 20.31 63.88
N ILE A 233 15.93 20.76 63.59
CA ILE A 233 16.33 21.24 62.27
C ILE A 233 17.04 20.12 61.53
N TYR A 234 16.46 19.71 60.41
CA TYR A 234 16.98 18.67 59.54
C TYR A 234 17.66 19.29 58.31
N GLU A 235 18.83 18.81 57.91
CA GLU A 235 19.52 19.21 56.68
C GLU A 235 19.60 18.03 55.71
N HIS A 236 19.27 18.23 54.44
CA HIS A 236 19.45 17.21 53.42
C HIS A 236 20.92 17.07 53.04
N ARG A 237 21.46 15.85 53.08
CA ARG A 237 22.89 15.57 52.88
C ARG A 237 23.46 16.11 51.57
N ILE A 238 22.67 16.07 50.50
CA ILE A 238 23.11 16.41 49.13
C ILE A 238 22.79 17.87 48.79
N THR A 239 21.52 18.27 48.93
CA THR A 239 21.06 19.61 48.51
C THR A 239 21.39 20.70 49.54
N LYS A 240 21.78 20.31 50.77
CA LYS A 240 22.08 21.23 51.89
C LYS A 240 20.91 22.13 52.30
N GLU A 241 19.70 21.83 51.83
CA GLU A 241 18.51 22.57 52.23
C GLU A 241 18.02 22.09 53.61
N THR A 242 17.65 23.03 54.47
CA THR A 242 17.23 22.76 55.84
C THR A 242 15.72 22.83 56.03
N LEU A 243 15.18 22.05 56.95
CA LEU A 243 13.76 21.99 57.28
C LEU A 243 13.56 21.84 58.80
N PRO A 244 12.92 22.81 59.48
CA PRO A 244 12.51 22.63 60.86
C PRO A 244 11.27 21.73 60.96
N ILE A 245 11.31 20.74 61.85
CA ILE A 245 10.20 19.85 62.18
C ILE A 245 9.88 20.01 63.67
N PRO A 246 8.65 20.40 64.06
CA PRO A 246 8.29 20.54 65.47
C PRO A 246 8.30 19.19 66.21
N VAL A 247 8.88 19.15 67.41
CA VAL A 247 9.03 17.96 68.26
C VAL A 247 7.77 17.77 69.13
N ARG A 248 6.60 17.75 68.49
CA ARG A 248 5.29 17.58 69.13
C ARG A 248 4.30 16.91 68.17
N THR A 249 3.11 16.56 68.65
CA THR A 249 2.02 16.08 67.79
C THR A 249 1.61 17.16 66.80
N LEU A 250 1.45 16.78 65.52
CA LEU A 250 1.22 17.71 64.42
C LEU A 250 -0.22 17.59 63.89
N GLY A 251 -0.84 18.74 63.62
CA GLY A 251 -2.10 18.80 62.91
C GLY A 251 -1.95 18.42 61.43
N ASN A 252 -3.05 17.96 60.81
CA ASN A 252 -3.06 17.42 59.44
C ASN A 252 -2.40 18.36 58.41
N GLY A 253 -2.74 19.64 58.44
CA GLY A 253 -2.22 20.62 57.47
C GLY A 253 -0.70 20.77 57.57
N LEU A 254 -0.17 20.82 58.80
CA LEU A 254 1.26 21.00 59.04
C LEU A 254 2.05 19.74 58.68
N SER A 255 1.53 18.55 59.00
CA SER A 255 2.13 17.29 58.55
C SER A 255 2.26 17.23 57.03
N PHE A 256 1.20 17.56 56.27
CA PHE A 256 1.27 17.54 54.81
C PHE A 256 2.21 18.60 54.24
N GLN A 257 2.27 19.80 54.85
CA GLN A 257 3.22 20.83 54.44
C GLN A 257 4.66 20.38 54.66
N ILE A 258 4.98 19.77 55.79
CA ILE A 258 6.33 19.25 56.07
C ILE A 258 6.68 18.13 55.09
N GLN A 259 5.78 17.18 54.82
CA GLN A 259 6.00 16.11 53.84
C GLN A 259 6.22 16.66 52.41
N LYS A 260 5.47 17.69 52.02
CA LYS A 260 5.66 18.38 50.74
C LYS A 260 7.04 19.04 50.67
N GLN A 261 7.44 19.75 51.73
CA GLN A 261 8.74 20.40 51.78
C GLN A 261 9.91 19.40 51.78
N LEU A 262 9.80 18.26 52.48
CA LEU A 262 10.80 17.18 52.40
C LEU A 262 11.00 16.70 50.96
N ARG A 263 9.90 16.53 50.20
CA ARG A 263 9.95 16.12 48.78
C ARG A 263 10.46 17.20 47.84
N GLU A 264 10.20 18.48 48.12
CA GLU A 264 10.70 19.59 47.30
C GLU A 264 12.19 19.81 47.53
N LYS A 265 12.62 19.81 48.80
CA LYS A 265 14.00 20.09 49.22
C LYS A 265 14.98 18.94 48.99
N SER A 266 14.47 17.72 48.75
CA SER A 266 15.27 16.55 48.35
C SER A 266 15.53 16.47 46.84
N LYS A 267 14.80 17.24 46.01
CA LYS A 267 15.05 17.26 44.56
C LYS A 267 16.28 18.08 44.25
N LEU A 268 17.19 17.50 43.47
CA LEU A 268 18.27 18.26 42.84
C LEU A 268 17.65 19.34 41.96
N LYS A 269 17.97 20.62 42.24
CA LYS A 269 17.62 21.71 41.32
C LYS A 269 18.33 21.41 40.00
N LYS A 270 17.57 21.28 38.91
CA LYS A 270 18.15 21.26 37.57
C LYS A 270 18.89 22.58 37.40
N VAL A 271 20.22 22.51 37.36
CA VAL A 271 21.05 23.62 36.89
C VAL A 271 20.74 23.74 35.40
N TYR A 272 20.14 24.86 35.01
CA TYR A 272 20.01 25.24 33.61
C TYR A 272 21.35 25.75 33.10
#